data_AF-A0A6P8IEV4-F1
#
_entry.id   AF-A0A6P8IEV4-F1
#
_cell.length_a   1.000
_cell.length_b   1.000
_cell.length_c   1.000
_cell.angle_alpha   90.00
_cell.angle_beta   90.00
_cell.angle_gamma   90.00
#
_symmetry.space_group_name_H-M   'P 1'
#
loop_
_entity.id
_entity.type
_entity.pdbx_description
1 polymer ?
#
loop_
_entity_poly.entity_id
_entity_poly.type
_entity_poly.pdbx_seq_one_letter_code
_entity_poly.pdbx_strand_id
1 'polypeptide(L)'
;MSATDQSIMIDILEYQNHVQGENAVRYHFDDIANSNESSDTYEVVKIEPIPMEKLSMKQCSDAWLLRGRQLVSKFKEGNEAKNVVEISLALFRLPQYSTDIVVTFNNPTNISQSSSSCKPVSSGSAGSSSTWTEETFYFSVTSLSLVHPELLFGENT
;
A
#
# COMPACT_ATOMS: atom_id res chain seq x y z
N MET A 1 -10.89 6.98 -19.98
CA MET A 1 -9.47 7.28 -19.78
C MET A 1 -9.18 7.11 -18.29
N SER A 2 -8.62 5.99 -17.85
CA SER A 2 -7.86 5.99 -16.59
C SER A 2 -6.41 6.01 -17.03
N ALA A 3 -5.73 7.13 -16.79
CA ALA A 3 -4.37 7.37 -17.25
C ALA A 3 -3.32 7.02 -16.17
N THR A 4 -3.75 6.37 -15.08
CA THR A 4 -2.86 5.94 -14.00
C THR A 4 -2.97 4.44 -13.77
N ASP A 5 -1.83 3.76 -13.71
CA ASP A 5 -1.69 2.37 -13.26
C ASP A 5 -1.73 2.29 -11.71
N GLN A 6 -2.53 3.16 -11.08
CA GLN A 6 -2.70 3.25 -9.64
C GLN A 6 -3.62 2.14 -9.14
N SER A 7 -3.28 1.53 -8.01
CA SER A 7 -4.09 0.49 -7.39
C SER A 7 -4.07 0.57 -5.88
N ILE A 8 -5.21 0.23 -5.26
CA ILE A 8 -5.34 0.02 -3.82
C ILE A 8 -5.67 -1.47 -3.62
N MET A 9 -4.96 -2.12 -2.70
CA MET A 9 -5.20 -3.50 -2.30
C MET A 9 -5.44 -3.56 -0.79
N ILE A 10 -6.34 -4.45 -0.38
CA ILE A 10 -6.66 -4.69 1.03
C ILE A 10 -6.46 -6.17 1.28
N ASP A 11 -5.51 -6.49 2.14
CA ASP A 11 -5.16 -7.85 2.52
C ASP A 11 -5.50 -8.09 3.99
N ILE A 12 -6.08 -9.26 4.26
CA ILE A 12 -6.40 -9.74 5.61
C ILE A 12 -5.39 -10.84 5.90
N LEU A 13 -4.47 -10.57 6.83
CA LEU A 13 -3.31 -11.40 7.13
C LEU A 13 -3.35 -11.87 8.58
N GLU A 14 -2.57 -12.91 8.90
CA GLU A 14 -2.42 -13.38 10.27
C GLU A 14 -1.65 -12.36 11.12
N TYR A 15 -2.11 -12.16 12.36
CA TYR A 15 -1.50 -11.23 13.30
C TYR A 15 -0.07 -11.66 13.69
N GLN A 16 0.90 -10.79 13.45
CA GLN A 16 2.30 -11.06 13.76
C GLN A 16 2.67 -10.61 15.18
N ASN A 17 2.48 -11.49 16.16
CA ASN A 17 2.65 -11.17 17.59
C ASN A 17 4.09 -10.80 18.02
N HIS A 18 5.09 -11.15 17.21
CA HIS A 18 6.51 -10.94 17.49
C HIS A 18 7.02 -9.55 17.08
N VAL A 19 6.22 -8.78 16.33
CA VAL A 19 6.51 -7.39 15.93
C VAL A 19 5.45 -6.43 16.46
N GLN A 20 5.85 -5.19 16.74
CA GLN A 20 4.98 -4.15 17.32
C GLN A 20 5.32 -2.77 16.77
N GLY A 21 4.33 -1.86 16.79
CA GLY A 21 4.51 -0.47 16.39
C GLY A 21 5.09 -0.31 14.99
N GLU A 22 6.08 0.58 14.88
CA GLU A 22 6.85 0.83 13.65
C GLU A 22 7.46 -0.45 13.03
N ASN A 23 7.86 -1.42 13.85
CA ASN A 23 8.47 -2.65 13.34
C ASN A 23 7.44 -3.58 12.70
N ALA A 24 6.17 -3.53 13.14
CA ALA A 24 5.12 -4.33 12.52
C ALA A 24 4.78 -3.85 11.11
N VAL A 25 4.71 -2.53 10.91
CA VAL A 25 4.46 -1.97 9.57
C VAL A 25 5.65 -2.15 8.63
N ARG A 26 6.90 -2.10 9.15
CA ARG A 26 8.08 -2.48 8.36
C ARG A 26 8.05 -3.95 7.94
N TYR A 27 7.74 -4.85 8.87
CA TYR A 27 7.68 -6.29 8.59
C TYR A 27 6.78 -6.59 7.38
N HIS A 28 5.55 -6.05 7.38
CA HIS A 28 4.61 -6.24 6.26
C HIS A 28 5.11 -5.56 4.97
N PHE A 29 5.80 -4.42 5.07
CA PHE A 29 6.38 -3.76 3.90
C PHE A 29 7.53 -4.56 3.28
N ASP A 30 8.38 -5.17 4.12
CA ASP A 30 9.47 -6.03 3.70
C ASP A 30 8.93 -7.28 2.98
N ASP A 31 7.86 -7.88 3.49
CA ASP A 31 7.17 -9.01 2.84
C ASP A 31 6.61 -8.64 1.45
N ILE A 32 6.07 -7.42 1.29
CA ILE A 32 5.64 -6.90 -0.02
C ILE A 32 6.84 -6.68 -0.94
N ALA A 33 7.94 -6.12 -0.43
CA ALA A 33 9.17 -5.93 -1.21
C ALA A 33 9.74 -7.25 -1.71
N ASN A 34 9.74 -8.28 -0.85
CA ASN A 34 10.14 -9.65 -1.18
C ASN A 34 9.25 -10.27 -2.26
N SER A 35 7.93 -10.10 -2.13
CA SER A 35 6.96 -10.60 -3.12
C SER A 35 7.13 -9.93 -4.49
N ASN A 36 7.61 -8.68 -4.52
CA ASN A 36 7.88 -7.92 -5.73
C ASN A 36 9.32 -8.11 -6.28
N GLU A 37 10.12 -9.04 -5.72
CA GLU A 37 11.54 -9.24 -6.06
C GLU A 37 12.37 -7.94 -5.96
N SER A 38 11.98 -7.07 -5.03
CA SER A 38 12.56 -5.72 -4.85
C SER A 38 13.27 -5.55 -3.51
N SER A 39 13.56 -6.66 -2.81
CA SER A 39 14.20 -6.70 -1.49
C SER A 39 15.53 -5.96 -1.41
N ASP A 40 16.29 -5.93 -2.51
CA ASP A 40 17.59 -5.25 -2.56
C ASP A 40 17.47 -3.78 -3.00
N THR A 41 16.28 -3.33 -3.41
CA THR A 41 16.07 -2.03 -4.06
C THR A 41 14.78 -1.35 -3.60
N TYR A 42 14.59 -1.24 -2.29
CA TYR A 42 13.53 -0.45 -1.69
C TYR A 42 14.03 0.55 -0.64
N GLU A 43 13.27 1.60 -0.43
CA GLU A 43 13.54 2.67 0.53
C GLU A 43 12.28 2.94 1.35
N VAL A 44 12.41 3.01 2.67
CA VAL A 44 11.35 3.52 3.54
C VAL A 44 11.54 5.04 3.67
N VAL A 45 10.56 5.79 3.18
CA VAL A 45 10.58 7.26 3.19
C VAL A 45 10.07 7.81 4.52
N LYS A 46 9.00 7.24 5.06
CA LYS A 46 8.36 7.71 6.30
C LYS A 46 7.57 6.60 6.96
N ILE A 47 7.58 6.59 8.29
CA ILE A 47 6.64 5.80 9.09
C ILE A 47 6.02 6.72 10.15
N GLU A 48 4.72 6.63 10.34
CA GLU A 48 4.00 7.38 11.36
C GLU A 48 2.80 6.60 11.91
N PRO A 49 2.49 6.73 13.20
CA PRO A 49 1.27 6.15 13.76
C PRO A 49 0.04 6.89 13.24
N ILE A 50 -1.05 6.17 12.99
CA ILE A 50 -2.34 6.77 12.67
C ILE A 50 -3.10 6.94 13.99
N PRO A 51 -3.47 8.18 14.38
CA PRO A 51 -4.19 8.40 15.62
C PRO A 51 -5.55 7.68 15.64
N MET A 52 -5.81 6.94 16.71
CA MET A 52 -7.02 6.12 16.87
C MET A 52 -8.32 6.93 16.81
N GLU A 53 -8.27 8.21 17.20
CA GLU A 53 -9.38 9.14 17.09
C GLU A 53 -9.80 9.42 15.64
N LYS A 54 -8.85 9.34 14.69
CA LYS A 54 -9.12 9.55 13.26
C LYS A 54 -9.65 8.32 12.55
N LEU A 55 -9.53 7.14 13.15
CA LEU A 55 -9.95 5.88 12.54
C LEU A 55 -11.43 5.62 12.71
N SER A 56 -12.10 5.18 11.65
CA SER A 56 -13.47 4.69 11.75
C SER A 56 -13.53 3.25 12.27
N MET A 57 -12.49 2.45 12.02
CA MET A 57 -12.33 1.11 12.58
C MET A 57 -11.87 1.16 14.05
N LYS A 58 -12.84 1.10 14.97
CA LYS A 58 -12.60 1.20 16.43
C LYS A 58 -12.11 -0.10 17.07
N GLN A 59 -12.16 -1.20 16.32
CA GLN A 59 -11.70 -2.51 16.76
C GLN A 59 -10.17 -2.62 16.74
N CYS A 60 -9.46 -1.72 16.07
CA CYS A 60 -8.00 -1.78 16.01
C CYS A 60 -7.38 -1.46 17.36
N SER A 61 -6.32 -2.17 17.73
CA SER A 61 -5.50 -1.83 18.90
C SER A 61 -4.38 -0.85 18.56
N ASP A 62 -3.93 -0.88 17.30
CA ASP A 62 -2.81 -0.09 16.80
C ASP A 62 -2.94 0.10 15.28
N ALA A 63 -2.44 1.22 14.77
CA ALA A 63 -2.47 1.52 13.34
C ALA A 63 -1.30 2.39 12.91
N TRP A 64 -0.72 2.07 11.75
CA TRP A 64 0.48 2.71 11.24
C TRP A 64 0.40 2.98 9.77
N LEU A 65 1.01 4.07 9.34
CA LEU A 65 1.20 4.43 7.95
C LEU A 65 2.70 4.38 7.63
N LEU A 66 3.05 3.69 6.56
CA LEU A 66 4.38 3.65 5.99
C LEU A 66 4.32 4.13 4.56
N ARG A 67 5.26 4.99 4.16
CA ARG A 67 5.51 5.33 2.76
C ARG A 67 6.88 4.83 2.39
N GLY A 68 6.97 4.12 1.27
CA GLY A 68 8.21 3.65 0.72
C GLY A 68 8.24 3.74 -0.81
N ARG A 69 9.41 3.47 -1.36
CA ARG A 69 9.65 3.38 -2.80
C ARG A 69 10.29 2.06 -3.11
N GLN A 70 9.85 1.42 -4.18
CA GLN A 70 10.46 0.21 -4.72
C GLN A 70 10.91 0.49 -6.14
N LEU A 71 12.13 0.08 -6.47
CA LEU A 71 12.57 0.02 -7.87
C LEU A 71 12.25 -1.37 -8.38
N VAL A 72 11.33 -1.46 -9.34
CA VAL A 72 10.92 -2.73 -9.92
C VAL A 72 11.42 -2.78 -11.36
N SER A 73 12.35 -3.71 -11.65
CA SER A 73 12.71 -4.06 -13.02
C SER A 73 11.88 -5.25 -13.47
N LYS A 74 10.85 -5.01 -14.29
CA LYS A 74 10.24 -6.11 -15.04
C LYS A 74 11.22 -6.51 -16.16
N PHE A 75 11.64 -7.77 -16.21
CA PHE A 75 12.32 -8.42 -17.36
C PHE A 75 13.83 -8.22 -17.60
N LYS A 76 14.70 -8.01 -16.61
CA LYS A 76 16.18 -8.01 -16.83
C LYS A 76 16.64 -7.09 -17.99
N GLU A 77 15.83 -6.12 -18.40
CA GLU A 77 16.27 -5.06 -19.30
C GLU A 77 17.21 -4.16 -18.50
N GLY A 78 18.28 -3.67 -19.11
CA GLY A 78 19.41 -3.05 -18.42
C GLY A 78 19.03 -1.91 -17.46
N ASN A 79 20.03 -1.40 -16.73
CA ASN A 79 19.93 -0.42 -15.64
C ASN A 79 19.09 0.86 -15.95
N GLU A 80 18.74 1.10 -17.21
CA GLU A 80 18.02 2.22 -17.80
C GLU A 80 16.47 2.09 -17.76
N ALA A 81 15.90 0.94 -17.37
CA ALA A 81 14.45 0.67 -17.43
C ALA A 81 13.80 0.35 -16.05
N LYS A 82 14.27 0.99 -14.97
CA LYS A 82 13.70 0.79 -13.63
C LYS A 82 12.44 1.64 -13.44
N ASN A 83 11.30 1.01 -13.23
CA ASN A 83 10.08 1.74 -12.84
C ASN A 83 10.15 2.02 -11.34
N VAL A 84 9.97 3.28 -10.96
CA VAL A 84 9.89 3.68 -9.55
C VAL A 84 8.42 3.63 -9.14
N VAL A 85 8.09 2.71 -8.25
CA VAL A 85 6.75 2.60 -7.67
C VAL A 85 6.82 3.15 -6.26
N GLU A 86 6.00 4.16 -6.00
CA GLU A 86 5.75 4.61 -4.64
C GLU A 86 4.65 3.75 -4.04
N ILE A 87 4.88 3.26 -2.83
CA ILE A 87 3.96 2.40 -2.12
C ILE A 87 3.65 3.05 -0.77
N SER A 88 2.37 3.33 -0.55
CA SER A 88 1.85 3.69 0.77
C SER A 88 1.19 2.46 1.38
N LEU A 89 1.50 2.16 2.64
CA LEU A 89 0.97 1.02 3.37
C LEU A 89 0.34 1.51 4.65
N ALA A 90 -0.92 1.15 4.89
CA ALA A 90 -1.58 1.32 6.17
C ALA A 90 -1.79 -0.04 6.83
N LEU A 91 -1.32 -0.20 8.05
CA LEU A 91 -1.49 -1.39 8.88
C LEU A 91 -2.53 -1.11 9.95
N PHE A 92 -3.47 -2.04 10.12
CA PHE A 92 -4.46 -2.06 11.18
C PHE A 92 -4.36 -3.37 11.94
N ARG A 93 -4.14 -3.31 13.25
CA ARG A 93 -3.91 -4.51 14.06
C ARG A 93 -5.14 -4.86 14.87
N LEU A 94 -5.63 -6.09 14.72
CA LEU A 94 -6.82 -6.60 15.42
C LEU A 94 -6.48 -7.90 16.17
N PRO A 95 -5.74 -7.82 17.30
CA PRO A 95 -5.29 -8.99 18.04
C PRO A 95 -6.46 -9.87 18.54
N GLN A 96 -7.62 -9.28 18.83
CA GLN A 96 -8.83 -10.01 19.22
C GLN A 96 -9.39 -10.93 18.12
N TYR A 97 -8.99 -10.72 16.87
CA TYR A 97 -9.30 -11.59 15.74
C TYR A 97 -8.06 -12.29 15.20
N SER A 98 -6.92 -12.19 15.90
CA SER A 98 -5.62 -12.69 15.44
C SER A 98 -5.30 -12.31 13.99
N THR A 99 -5.68 -11.08 13.62
CA THR A 99 -5.59 -10.57 12.25
C THR A 99 -4.86 -9.22 12.20
N ASP A 100 -4.07 -9.03 11.15
CA ASP A 100 -3.59 -7.73 10.67
C ASP A 100 -4.28 -7.42 9.33
N ILE A 101 -4.88 -6.23 9.19
CA ILE A 101 -5.39 -5.73 7.90
C ILE A 101 -4.35 -4.78 7.32
N VAL A 102 -3.88 -5.08 6.11
CA VAL A 102 -2.88 -4.30 5.40
C VAL A 102 -3.55 -3.68 4.17
N VAL A 103 -3.52 -2.36 4.08
CA VAL A 103 -3.98 -1.63 2.90
C VAL A 103 -2.76 -1.07 2.19
N THR A 104 -2.57 -1.42 0.92
CA THR A 104 -1.46 -0.90 0.11
C THR A 104 -2.01 -0.02 -1.00
N PHE A 105 -1.31 1.07 -1.30
CA PHE A 105 -1.56 1.93 -2.44
C PHE A 105 -0.30 2.00 -3.29
N ASN A 106 -0.39 1.43 -4.49
CA ASN A 106 0.69 1.43 -5.47
C ASN A 106 0.49 2.61 -6.42
N ASN A 107 1.48 3.48 -6.47
CA ASN A 107 1.52 4.67 -7.31
C ASN A 107 2.79 4.67 -8.18
N PRO A 108 2.71 4.20 -9.44
CA PRO A 108 3.84 4.28 -10.36
C PRO A 108 4.21 5.75 -10.66
N THR A 109 5.42 6.17 -10.28
CA THR A 109 5.87 7.58 -10.40
C THR A 109 6.78 7.82 -11.60
N ASN A 110 7.44 6.78 -12.11
CA ASN A 110 8.22 6.85 -13.35
C ASN A 110 8.03 5.55 -14.15
N ILE A 111 7.41 5.65 -15.32
CA ILE A 111 7.36 4.60 -16.33
C ILE A 111 8.35 5.01 -17.41
N SER A 112 9.47 4.28 -17.55
CA SER A 112 10.45 4.60 -18.59
C SER A 112 9.80 4.56 -19.98
N GLN A 113 10.17 5.47 -20.89
CA GLN A 113 9.64 5.50 -22.27
C GLN A 113 9.91 4.20 -23.07
N SER A 114 10.85 3.38 -22.58
CA SER A 114 11.23 2.08 -23.11
C SER A 114 10.36 0.92 -22.60
N SER A 115 9.59 1.14 -21.52
CA SER A 115 8.70 0.13 -20.93
C SER A 115 7.47 -0.09 -21.83
N SER A 116 7.05 -1.35 -22.00
CA SER A 116 5.89 -1.75 -22.82
C SER A 116 4.53 -1.18 -22.39
N SER A 117 4.46 -0.49 -21.24
CA SER A 117 3.29 0.29 -20.79
C SER A 117 3.23 1.70 -21.39
N CYS A 118 4.25 2.15 -22.12
CA CYS A 118 4.26 3.44 -22.78
C CYS A 118 3.30 3.44 -23.99
N LYS A 119 2.04 3.78 -23.76
CA LYS A 119 1.11 4.09 -24.87
C LYS A 119 1.54 5.43 -25.49
N PRO A 120 1.70 5.53 -26.82
CA PRO A 120 2.01 6.80 -27.45
C PRO A 120 0.88 7.80 -27.18
N VAL A 121 1.20 8.86 -26.43
CA VAL A 121 0.28 9.97 -26.17
C VAL A 121 0.05 10.69 -27.50
N SER A 122 -1.13 10.49 -28.06
CA SER A 122 -1.61 11.32 -29.17
C SER A 122 -1.86 12.71 -28.61
N SER A 123 -1.16 13.71 -29.14
CA SER A 123 -1.27 15.11 -28.77
C SER A 123 -2.71 15.62 -28.97
N GLY A 124 -3.52 15.59 -27.93
CA GLY A 124 -4.90 16.08 -27.99
C GLY A 124 -5.66 15.90 -26.67
N SER A 125 -5.95 17.03 -26.03
CA SER A 125 -6.81 17.20 -24.85
C SER A 125 -6.20 16.87 -23.48
N ALA A 126 -5.84 17.93 -22.76
CA ALA A 126 -5.65 17.96 -21.31
C ALA A 126 -6.97 17.65 -20.59
N GLY A 127 -7.34 16.37 -20.55
CA GLY A 127 -8.25 15.87 -19.53
C GLY A 127 -7.44 15.66 -18.26
N SER A 128 -7.72 16.41 -17.19
CA SER A 128 -7.18 16.13 -15.86
C SER A 128 -7.68 14.74 -15.44
N SER A 129 -6.89 13.69 -15.69
CA SER A 129 -7.16 12.40 -15.06
C SER A 129 -6.94 12.61 -13.56
N SER A 130 -8.02 12.52 -12.78
CA SER A 130 -7.99 12.65 -11.32
C SER A 130 -7.13 11.53 -10.74
N THR A 131 -5.83 11.78 -10.59
CA THR A 131 -4.89 10.83 -9.99
C THR A 131 -5.16 10.80 -8.50
N TRP A 132 -5.27 9.61 -7.88
CA TRP A 132 -5.41 9.52 -6.44
C TRP A 132 -4.13 10.03 -5.77
N THR A 133 -4.30 10.88 -4.77
CA THR A 133 -3.21 11.45 -3.98
C THR A 133 -3.01 10.65 -2.70
N GLU A 134 -1.89 10.89 -2.01
CA GLU A 134 -1.68 10.32 -0.67
C GLU A 134 -2.75 10.78 0.33
N GLU A 135 -3.26 12.00 0.18
CA GLU A 135 -4.38 12.48 1.00
C GLU A 135 -5.66 11.67 0.71
N THR A 136 -5.89 11.31 -0.55
CA THR A 136 -7.01 10.42 -0.93
C THR A 136 -6.84 9.07 -0.26
N PHE A 137 -5.64 8.48 -0.32
CA PHE A 137 -5.32 7.23 0.35
C PHE A 137 -5.52 7.33 1.87
N TYR A 138 -4.99 8.37 2.50
CA TYR A 138 -5.13 8.62 3.94
C TYR A 138 -6.60 8.73 4.35
N PHE A 139 -7.41 9.43 3.56
CA PHE A 139 -8.86 9.52 3.80
C PHE A 139 -9.55 8.16 3.63
N SER A 140 -9.19 7.38 2.62
CA SER A 140 -9.73 6.04 2.42
C SER A 140 -9.41 5.10 3.58
N VAL A 141 -8.17 5.10 4.08
CA VAL A 141 -7.79 4.22 5.21
C VAL A 141 -8.41 4.68 6.53
N THR A 142 -8.54 5.98 6.76
CA THR A 142 -9.19 6.50 7.99
C THR A 142 -10.70 6.33 8.00
N SER A 143 -11.34 6.30 6.82
CA SER A 143 -12.78 6.00 6.66
C SER A 143 -13.12 4.50 6.62
N LEU A 144 -12.11 3.62 6.49
CA LEU A 144 -12.32 2.18 6.51
C LEU A 144 -12.92 1.74 7.86
N SER A 145 -13.98 0.94 7.81
CA SER A 145 -14.67 0.44 8.99
C SER A 145 -15.04 -1.03 8.81
N LEU A 146 -15.05 -1.74 9.94
CA LEU A 146 -15.41 -3.15 10.01
C LEU A 146 -16.88 -3.24 10.43
N VAL A 147 -17.76 -3.62 9.49
CA VAL A 147 -19.22 -3.62 9.70
C VAL A 147 -19.69 -4.95 10.31
N HIS A 148 -19.26 -6.07 9.72
CA HIS A 148 -19.66 -7.43 10.10
C HIS A 148 -18.44 -8.31 10.37
N PRO A 149 -17.72 -8.10 11.50
CA PRO A 149 -16.54 -8.88 11.86
C PRO A 149 -16.81 -10.40 11.89
N GLU A 150 -17.99 -10.80 12.35
CA GLU A 150 -18.41 -12.18 12.50
C GLU A 150 -18.40 -12.98 11.19
N LEU A 151 -18.64 -12.32 10.05
CA LEU A 151 -18.62 -12.97 8.75
C LEU A 151 -17.21 -13.20 8.20
N LEU A 152 -16.24 -12.40 8.68
CA LEU A 152 -14.85 -12.43 8.22
C LEU A 152 -13.96 -13.28 9.13
N PHE A 153 -14.20 -13.22 10.44
CA PHE A 153 -13.35 -13.85 11.45
C PHE A 153 -14.02 -15.03 12.17
N GLY A 154 -15.33 -15.24 11.95
CA GLY A 154 -16.13 -16.21 12.68
C GLY A 154 -16.68 -15.64 14.00
N GLU A 155 -17.52 -16.43 14.67
CA GLU A 155 -17.99 -16.09 16.01
C GLU A 155 -16.85 -16.31 17.02
N ASN A 156 -16.49 -15.26 17.77
CA ASN A 156 -15.60 -15.38 18.91
C ASN A 156 -16.32 -16.21 20.01
N THR A 157 -16.03 -17.51 20.09
CA THR A 157 -16.42 -18.38 21.22
C THR A 157 -15.57 -18.12 22.45
#